data_AF-A0A119UXJ0-F1
#
_entry.id   AF-A0A119UXJ0-F1
#
_cell.length_a   1.000
_cell.length_b   1.000
_cell.length_c   1.000
_cell.angle_alpha   90.00
_cell.angle_beta   90.00
_cell.angle_gamma   90.00
#
_symmetry.space_group_name_H-M   'P 1'
#
loop_
_entity.id
_entity.type
_entity.pdbx_description
1 polymer ?
#
loop_
_entity_poly.entity_id
_entity_poly.type
_entity_poly.pdbx_seq_one_letter_code
_entity_poly.pdbx_strand_id
1 'polypeptide(L)' 'MTPREREVMGHVIAGLMNKQIATNLGLQEITIKVHRAQVMKKMHARTLPDLVRKAEALGVEPVGTRG' A
#
# COMPACT_ATOMS: atom_id res chain seq x y z
N MET A 1 7.17 10.10 -2.51
CA MET A 1 5.96 9.41 -2.03
C MET A 1 5.40 10.20 -0.86
N THR A 2 4.09 10.47 -0.82
CA THR A 2 3.47 11.20 0.29
C THR A 2 3.25 10.29 1.51
N PRO A 3 3.02 10.85 2.72
CA PRO A 3 2.71 10.04 3.91
C PRO A 3 1.52 9.11 3.69
N ARG A 4 0.46 9.60 3.02
CA ARG A 4 -0.73 8.80 2.73
C ARG A 4 -0.47 7.65 1.78
N GLU A 5 0.39 7.86 0.77
CA GLU A 5 0.81 6.79 -0.14
C GLU A 5 1.63 5.71 0.59
N ARG A 6 2.51 6.12 1.52
CA ARG A 6 3.29 5.18 2.34
C ARG A 6 2.38 4.34 3.23
N GLU A 7 1.39 4.97 3.85
CA GLU A 7 0.41 4.29 4.68
C GLU A 7 -0.43 3.29 3.88
N VAL A 8 -0.96 3.70 2.72
CA VAL A 8 -1.66 2.79 1.79
C VAL A 8 -0.74 1.66 1.34
N MET A 9 0.52 1.93 1.01
CA MET A 9 1.49 0.92 0.60
C MET A 9 1.70 -0.14 1.68
N GLY A 10 1.85 0.26 2.95
CA GLY A 10 1.98 -0.66 4.09
C GLY A 10 0.79 -1.62 4.22
N HIS A 11 -0.42 -1.15 3.95
CA HIS A 11 -1.61 -2.00 3.94
C HIS A 11 -1.66 -2.93 2.71
N VAL A 12 -1.24 -2.44 1.54
CA VAL A 12 -1.22 -3.22 0.30
C VAL A 12 -0.23 -4.38 0.39
N ILE A 13 0.97 -4.13 0.88
CA ILE A 13 2.00 -5.16 1.05
C ILE A 13 1.64 -6.15 2.17
N ALA A 14 0.76 -5.76 3.11
CA ALA A 14 0.13 -6.67 4.07
C ALA A 14 -1.00 -7.54 3.44
N GLY A 15 -1.26 -7.42 2.13
CA GLY A 15 -2.25 -8.21 1.42
C GLY A 15 -3.70 -7.73 1.58
N LEU A 16 -3.93 -6.55 2.17
CA LEU A 16 -5.28 -6.06 2.40
C LEU A 16 -5.98 -5.64 1.10
N MET A 17 -7.29 -5.93 1.03
CA MET A 17 -8.17 -5.52 -0.06
C MET A 17 -8.49 -4.03 0.03
N ASN A 18 -8.78 -3.38 -1.11
CA ASN A 18 -9.13 -1.95 -1.16
C ASN A 18 -10.19 -1.54 -0.15
N LYS A 19 -11.22 -2.37 0.00
CA LYS A 19 -12.31 -2.17 0.95
C LYS A 19 -11.83 -2.16 2.41
N GLN A 20 -10.94 -3.08 2.78
CA GLN A 20 -10.39 -3.14 4.14
C GLN A 20 -9.50 -1.92 4.43
N ILE A 21 -8.66 -1.54 3.47
CA ILE A 21 -7.81 -0.34 3.59
C ILE A 21 -8.69 0.92 3.73
N ALA A 22 -9.76 1.01 2.95
CA ALA A 22 -10.71 2.11 3.00
C ALA A 22 -11.35 2.22 4.40
N THR A 23 -11.81 1.10 4.96
CA THR A 23 -12.33 1.04 6.33
C THR A 23 -11.28 1.43 7.37
N ASN A 24 -10.06 0.90 7.27
CA ASN A 24 -8.98 1.21 8.24
C ASN A 24 -8.56 2.68 8.21
N LEU A 25 -8.61 3.32 7.04
CA LEU A 25 -8.14 4.69 6.84
C LEU A 25 -9.26 5.75 6.86
N GLY A 26 -10.51 5.34 7.08
CA GLY A 26 -11.68 6.23 7.04
C GLY A 26 -11.91 6.88 5.67
N LEU A 27 -11.60 6.16 4.59
CA LEU A 27 -11.71 6.64 3.21
C LEU A 27 -12.72 5.85 2.40
N GLN A 28 -13.02 6.36 1.20
CA GLN A 28 -13.75 5.60 0.20
C GLN A 28 -12.82 4.65 -0.55
N GLU A 29 -13.35 3.51 -0.99
CA GLU A 29 -12.60 2.51 -1.76
C GLU A 29 -11.99 3.10 -3.05
N ILE A 30 -12.71 4.03 -3.70
CA ILE A 30 -12.22 4.70 -4.91
C ILE A 30 -10.94 5.51 -4.64
N THR A 31 -10.85 6.17 -3.50
CA THR A 31 -9.65 6.90 -3.07
C THR A 31 -8.47 5.95 -2.89
N ILE A 32 -8.71 4.76 -2.32
CA ILE A 32 -7.67 3.73 -2.19
C ILE A 32 -7.20 3.22 -3.55
N LYS A 33 -8.10 3.01 -4.51
CA LYS A 33 -7.72 2.62 -5.89
C LYS A 33 -6.77 3.63 -6.52
N VAL A 34 -7.06 4.93 -6.36
CA VAL A 34 -6.19 6.01 -6.86
C VAL A 34 -4.82 5.96 -6.18
N HIS A 35 -4.77 5.88 -4.84
CA HIS A 35 -3.49 5.81 -4.12
C HIS A 35 -2.69 4.55 -4.49
N ARG A 36 -3.32 3.37 -4.61
CA ARG A 36 -2.65 2.14 -5.05
C ARG A 36 -2.06 2.29 -6.43
N ALA A 37 -2.80 2.86 -7.37
CA ALA A 37 -2.29 3.09 -8.73
C ALA A 37 -1.09 4.04 -8.72
N GLN A 38 -1.12 5.11 -7.91
CA GLN A 38 0.01 6.03 -7.78
C GLN A 38 1.22 5.37 -7.12
N VAL A 39 1.02 4.58 -6.07
CA VAL A 39 2.08 3.79 -5.41
C VAL A 39 2.71 2.82 -6.40
N MET A 40 1.92 2.01 -7.10
CA MET A 40 2.43 1.08 -8.11
C MET A 40 3.23 1.80 -9.19
N LYS A 41 2.73 2.94 -9.69
CA LYS A 41 3.43 3.77 -10.67
C LYS A 41 4.75 4.33 -10.15
N LYS A 42 4.76 4.93 -8.94
CA LYS A 42 5.95 5.54 -8.32
C LYS A 42 7.01 4.51 -7.94
N MET A 43 6.57 3.32 -7.55
CA MET A 43 7.45 2.19 -7.24
C MET A 43 7.89 1.43 -8.50
N HIS A 44 7.40 1.82 -9.69
CA HIS A 44 7.55 1.06 -10.93
C HIS A 44 7.18 -0.42 -10.77
N ALA A 45 6.19 -0.69 -9.91
CA ALA A 45 5.76 -2.03 -9.55
C ALA A 45 4.67 -2.52 -10.47
N ARG A 46 4.90 -3.69 -11.09
CA ARG A 46 3.93 -4.33 -12.00
C ARG A 46 3.07 -5.37 -11.30
N THR A 47 3.53 -5.91 -10.18
CA THR A 47 2.85 -6.96 -9.40
C THR A 47 2.97 -6.66 -7.91
N LEU A 48 2.09 -7.27 -7.10
CA LEU A 48 2.17 -7.14 -5.65
C LEU A 48 3.51 -7.65 -5.07
N PRO A 49 4.04 -8.82 -5.47
CA PRO A 49 5.36 -9.26 -4.99
C PRO A 49 6.50 -8.31 -5.34
N ASP A 50 6.45 -7.67 -6.52
CA ASP A 50 7.44 -6.65 -6.90
C ASP A 50 7.32 -5.40 -6.01
N LEU A 51 6.10 -5.00 -5.67
CA LEU A 51 5.86 -3.91 -4.73
C LEU A 51 6.39 -4.24 -3.32
N VAL A 52 6.18 -5.47 -2.82
CA VAL A 52 6.66 -5.93 -1.51
C VAL A 52 8.19 -5.78 -1.44
N ARG A 53 8.92 -6.37 -2.40
CA ARG A 53 10.39 -6.32 -2.43
C ARG A 53 10.93 -4.89 -2.44
N LYS A 54 10.27 -4.00 -3.19
CA LYS A 54 10.68 -2.58 -3.27
C LYS A 54 10.30 -1.79 -2.02
N ALA A 55 9.20 -2.15 -1.37
CA ALA A 55 8.80 -1.56 -0.09
C ALA A 55 9.78 -1.95 1.03
N GLU A 56 10.23 -3.20 1.06
CA GLU A 56 11.28 -3.68 1.97
C GLU A 56 12.58 -2.89 1.81
N ALA A 57 13.03 -2.65 0.57
CA ALA A 57 14.20 -1.81 0.28
C ALA A 57 14.07 -0.35 0.76
N LEU A 58 12.84 0.14 0.96
CA LEU A 58 12.54 1.48 1.50
C LEU A 58 12.26 1.47 3.01
N GLY A 59 12.39 0.33 3.67
CA GLY A 59 12.05 0.16 5.10
C GLY A 59 10.56 0.38 5.39
N VAL A 60 9.68 0.07 4.43
CA VAL A 60 8.23 0.12 4.64
C VAL A 60 7.75 -1.26 5.03
N GLU A 61 7.25 -1.36 6.26
CA GLU A 61 6.77 -2.61 6.82
C GLU A 61 5.27 -2.82 6.53
N PRO A 62 4.83 -4.08 6.37
CA PRO A 62 3.41 -4.40 6.27
C PRO A 62 2.68 -4.05 7.56
N VAL A 63 1.55 -3.36 7.44
CA VAL A 63 0.74 -3.01 8.62
C VAL A 63 0.27 -4.30 9.33
N GLY A 64 0.47 -4.38 10.65
CA GLY A 64 0.04 -5.53 11.46
C GLY A 64 0.99 -6.71 11.52
N THR A 65 2.16 -6.66 10.89
CA THR A 65 3.20 -7.70 11.04
C THR A 65 4.12 -7.37 12.22
N ARG A 66 3.57 -7.45 13.44
CA ARG A 66 4.36 -7.72 14.64
C ARG A 66 3.84 -9.03 15.22
N GLY A 67 4.41 -10.12 14.74
CA GLY A 67 4.47 -11.41 15.42
C GLY A 67 5.90 -11.63 15.87
#